data_AF-A0A6P8GMR2-F1
#
_entry.id   AF-A0A6P8GMR2-F1
#
_cell.length_a   1.000
_cell.length_b   1.000
_cell.length_c   1.000
_cell.angle_alpha   90.00
_cell.angle_beta   90.00
_cell.angle_gamma   90.00
#
_symmetry.space_group_name_H-M   'P 1'
#
loop_
_entity.id
_entity.type
_entity.pdbx_description
1 polymer ?
#
loop_
_entity_poly.entity_id
_entity_poly.type
_entity_poly.pdbx_seq_one_letter_code
_entity_poly.pdbx_strand_id
1 'polypeptide(L)'
;MAAEKDKLQKRLCNLRMEITKYAGMEITKYAVDVTLDPDTAHNHLILSADGKQVRTGDSSQNRPDNPKRFDSTVCVLGEQGFTSGRFYYEVEVSGKTAWDLGVARESINRKGQITVSPDNGYWTIWLRNGDEYKAHTSPSVLLSLKEKPERVGVFVDYEAGLVSFYDADRWNLIYSFRGVSFKEKTYPYFSPSLNDGGNNSSPLIIVTPISCPKSQLQDKFHTMAAERDKLQKRMEITQYAVDVTLDPDTAENNLILSADGKQVRHVDTPQNLPDNPKRFDPVVNVLGKQGFTSGRFYYEVEVSGKTAWDLGVARESINRKGRITLSPENGHWTIWLRNGDEYEAHAGPSILLSLKEKPERVGVFVDYEAGLVSFYDADRWNLIYSFRGVSFKEKIFPFFTPCPNYGGKNSSPLIIITPITSPK
;
A
#
# COMPACT_ATOMS: atom_id res chain seq x y z
N MET A 1 0.75 -16.53 18.12
CA MET A 1 0.64 -17.10 16.76
C MET A 1 -0.31 -16.30 15.88
N ALA A 2 -1.64 -16.36 16.07
CA ALA A 2 -2.58 -15.45 15.41
C ALA A 2 -2.35 -13.97 15.78
N ALA A 3 -1.88 -13.70 17.00
CA ALA A 3 -1.69 -12.35 17.53
C ALA A 3 -0.67 -11.48 16.75
N GLU A 4 0.42 -12.05 16.22
CA GLU A 4 1.42 -11.24 15.49
C GLU A 4 0.97 -10.91 14.07
N LYS A 5 0.39 -11.90 13.36
CA LYS A 5 -0.25 -11.68 12.06
C LYS A 5 -1.41 -10.70 12.17
N ASP A 6 -2.24 -10.84 13.20
CA ASP A 6 -3.35 -9.92 13.49
C ASP A 6 -2.83 -8.50 13.80
N LYS A 7 -1.76 -8.37 14.59
CA LYS A 7 -1.11 -7.08 14.84
C LYS A 7 -0.58 -6.44 13.56
N LEU A 8 0.07 -7.21 12.69
CA LEU A 8 0.56 -6.74 11.37
C LEU A 8 -0.60 -6.31 10.45
N GLN A 9 -1.66 -7.11 10.37
CA GLN A 9 -2.85 -6.81 9.58
C GLN A 9 -3.56 -5.54 10.08
N LYS A 10 -3.72 -5.39 11.40
CA LYS A 10 -4.27 -4.18 12.03
C LYS A 10 -3.41 -2.96 11.71
N ARG A 11 -2.08 -3.05 11.83
CA ARG A 11 -1.18 -1.95 11.50
C ARG A 11 -1.27 -1.56 10.02
N LEU A 12 -1.30 -2.52 9.10
CA LEU A 12 -1.49 -2.26 7.67
C LEU A 12 -2.85 -1.62 7.37
N CYS A 13 -3.91 -2.07 8.02
CA CYS A 13 -5.23 -1.47 7.89
C CYS A 13 -5.21 0.00 8.32
N ASN A 14 -4.61 0.29 9.48
CA ASN A 14 -4.48 1.66 9.99
C ASN A 14 -3.65 2.54 9.05
N LEU A 15 -2.49 2.07 8.59
CA LEU A 15 -1.66 2.80 7.63
C LEU A 15 -2.41 3.09 6.32
N ARG A 16 -3.19 2.13 5.81
CA ARG A 16 -4.01 2.34 4.60
C ARG A 16 -5.07 3.43 4.82
N MET A 17 -5.74 3.42 5.97
CA MET A 17 -6.72 4.46 6.32
C MET A 17 -6.05 5.84 6.44
N GLU A 18 -4.91 5.93 7.13
CA GLU A 18 -4.15 7.16 7.26
C GLU A 18 -3.69 7.68 5.90
N ILE A 19 -3.02 6.85 5.08
CA ILE A 19 -2.58 7.21 3.73
C ILE A 19 -3.74 7.74 2.87
N THR A 20 -4.92 7.11 2.96
CA THR A 20 -6.11 7.56 2.22
C THR A 20 -6.57 8.94 2.70
N LYS A 21 -6.61 9.15 4.02
CA LYS A 21 -6.93 10.45 4.61
C LYS A 21 -5.96 11.55 4.16
N TYR A 22 -4.67 11.27 4.18
CA TYR A 22 -3.65 12.22 3.69
C TYR A 22 -3.82 12.52 2.19
N ALA A 23 -4.14 11.52 1.37
CA ALA A 23 -4.44 11.73 -0.04
C ALA A 23 -5.65 12.66 -0.22
N GLY A 24 -6.70 12.51 0.62
CA GLY A 24 -7.83 13.44 0.66
C GLY A 24 -7.44 14.85 1.13
N MET A 25 -6.49 15.01 2.05
CA MET A 25 -5.99 16.33 2.47
C MET A 25 -5.20 17.00 1.35
N GLU A 26 -4.42 16.26 0.57
CA GLU A 26 -3.62 16.78 -0.53
C GLU A 26 -4.45 17.40 -1.66
N ILE A 27 -5.70 16.97 -1.88
CA ILE A 27 -6.54 17.55 -2.94
C ILE A 27 -6.92 19.00 -2.65
N THR A 28 -6.92 19.40 -1.37
CA THR A 28 -7.29 20.76 -0.94
C THR A 28 -6.34 21.83 -1.49
N LYS A 29 -5.13 21.44 -1.94
CA LYS A 29 -4.20 22.37 -2.62
C LYS A 29 -4.69 22.83 -4.00
N TYR A 30 -5.68 22.14 -4.56
CA TYR A 30 -6.34 22.49 -5.82
C TYR A 30 -7.64 23.28 -5.59
N ALA A 31 -7.84 23.80 -4.37
CA ALA A 31 -8.99 24.62 -4.04
C ALA A 31 -9.14 25.79 -5.03
N VAL A 32 -10.35 25.96 -5.56
CA VAL A 32 -10.73 27.08 -6.41
C VAL A 32 -11.91 27.81 -5.79
N ASP A 33 -11.99 29.12 -6.02
CA ASP A 33 -13.14 29.90 -5.57
C ASP A 33 -14.27 29.81 -6.60
N VAL A 34 -15.36 29.12 -6.24
CA VAL A 34 -16.52 28.90 -7.12
C VAL A 34 -17.67 29.82 -6.71
N THR A 35 -18.32 30.44 -7.69
CA THR A 35 -19.57 31.20 -7.51
C THR A 35 -20.66 30.62 -8.41
N LEU A 36 -21.91 30.83 -8.07
CA LEU A 36 -23.09 30.34 -8.81
C LEU A 36 -23.42 31.29 -9.97
N ASP A 37 -23.70 30.74 -11.16
CA ASP A 37 -24.08 31.49 -12.37
C ASP A 37 -25.60 31.79 -12.38
N PRO A 38 -26.03 33.05 -12.20
CA PRO A 38 -27.45 33.42 -12.18
C PRO A 38 -28.20 33.20 -13.50
N ASP A 39 -27.49 33.19 -14.63
CA ASP A 39 -28.08 32.97 -15.95
C ASP A 39 -28.47 31.50 -16.15
N THR A 40 -27.82 30.58 -15.45
CA THR A 40 -28.14 29.15 -15.50
C THR A 40 -29.22 28.75 -14.50
N ALA A 41 -29.32 29.47 -13.39
CA ALA A 41 -30.17 29.10 -12.26
C ALA A 41 -31.66 28.99 -12.64
N HIS A 42 -32.29 27.89 -12.24
CA HIS A 42 -33.73 27.72 -12.33
C HIS A 42 -34.51 28.84 -11.61
N ASN A 43 -35.68 29.21 -12.13
CA ASN A 43 -36.43 30.38 -11.67
C ASN A 43 -36.97 30.30 -10.23
N HIS A 44 -37.04 29.12 -9.62
CA HIS A 44 -37.35 28.96 -8.19
C HIS A 44 -36.12 29.01 -7.27
N LEU A 45 -34.90 29.18 -7.81
CA LEU A 45 -33.69 29.23 -6.99
C LEU A 45 -33.39 30.65 -6.52
N ILE A 46 -33.19 30.78 -5.21
CA ILE A 46 -32.73 32.00 -4.55
C ILE A 46 -31.22 31.87 -4.35
N LEU A 47 -30.46 32.82 -4.90
CA LEU A 47 -29.00 32.90 -4.78
C LEU A 47 -28.64 34.01 -3.80
N SER A 48 -27.60 33.81 -2.98
CA SER A 48 -27.04 34.88 -2.15
C SER A 48 -26.32 35.93 -3.00
N ALA A 49 -26.15 37.14 -2.46
CA ALA A 49 -25.50 38.25 -3.16
C ALA A 49 -24.03 37.98 -3.50
N ASP A 50 -23.34 37.17 -2.69
CA ASP A 50 -21.96 36.73 -2.93
C ASP A 50 -21.86 35.53 -3.89
N GLY A 51 -23.00 35.01 -4.37
CA GLY A 51 -23.05 33.85 -5.26
C GLY A 51 -22.59 32.54 -4.61
N LYS A 52 -22.54 32.44 -3.27
CA LYS A 52 -22.06 31.24 -2.56
C LYS A 52 -23.17 30.33 -2.04
N GLN A 53 -24.41 30.82 -1.94
CA GLN A 53 -25.53 30.05 -1.38
C GLN A 53 -26.65 29.88 -2.40
N VAL A 54 -27.25 28.69 -2.40
CA VAL A 54 -28.46 28.40 -3.19
C VAL A 54 -29.47 27.60 -2.39
N ARG A 55 -30.73 28.02 -2.44
CA ARG A 55 -31.88 27.28 -1.92
C ARG A 55 -33.08 27.40 -2.84
N THR A 56 -34.01 26.46 -2.73
CA THR A 56 -35.30 26.52 -3.44
C THR A 56 -36.26 27.41 -2.66
N GLY A 57 -36.83 28.42 -3.32
CA GLY A 57 -37.91 29.24 -2.79
C GLY A 57 -39.28 28.74 -3.26
N ASP A 58 -40.33 29.21 -2.59
CA ASP A 58 -41.72 28.82 -2.91
C ASP A 58 -42.29 29.58 -4.12
N SER A 59 -41.64 30.66 -4.54
CA SER A 59 -42.08 31.55 -5.62
C SER A 59 -41.02 31.74 -6.70
N SER A 60 -41.48 31.90 -7.94
CA SER A 60 -40.65 32.33 -9.08
C SER A 60 -39.96 33.66 -8.79
N GLN A 61 -38.67 33.70 -9.11
CA GLN A 61 -37.85 34.91 -9.07
C GLN A 61 -38.06 35.81 -10.30
N ASN A 62 -38.94 35.40 -11.23
CA ASN A 62 -39.32 36.16 -12.45
C ASN A 62 -38.11 36.63 -13.29
N ARG A 63 -37.04 35.83 -13.33
CA ARG A 63 -35.87 36.12 -14.16
C ARG A 63 -36.21 35.85 -15.63
N PRO A 64 -35.69 36.65 -16.57
CA PRO A 64 -35.94 36.43 -18.00
C PRO A 64 -35.41 35.05 -18.42
N ASP A 65 -36.17 34.36 -19.27
CA ASP A 65 -35.72 33.11 -19.84
C ASP A 65 -34.54 33.36 -20.81
N ASN A 66 -33.62 32.40 -20.85
CA ASN A 66 -32.48 32.41 -21.77
C ASN A 66 -32.07 30.95 -22.07
N PRO A 67 -31.28 30.69 -23.12
CA PRO A 67 -30.86 29.33 -23.48
C PRO A 67 -30.04 28.60 -22.41
N LYS A 68 -29.32 29.31 -21.54
CA LYS A 68 -28.49 28.75 -20.48
C LYS A 68 -29.29 28.34 -19.24
N ARG A 69 -30.51 28.87 -19.05
CA ARG A 69 -31.34 28.69 -17.86
C ARG A 69 -32.00 27.31 -17.81
N PHE A 70 -31.91 26.62 -16.67
CA PHE A 70 -32.71 25.42 -16.41
C PHE A 70 -34.18 25.78 -16.20
N ASP A 71 -35.10 25.11 -16.91
CA ASP A 71 -36.55 25.40 -16.87
C ASP A 71 -37.38 24.39 -16.06
N SER A 72 -36.91 23.15 -15.95
CA SER A 72 -37.65 22.03 -15.36
C SER A 72 -37.07 21.54 -14.03
N THR A 73 -35.76 21.68 -13.87
CA THR A 73 -34.99 21.08 -12.78
C THR A 73 -34.42 22.18 -11.91
N VAL A 74 -34.60 22.08 -10.60
CA VAL A 74 -34.15 23.07 -9.61
C VAL A 74 -32.63 23.00 -9.38
N CYS A 75 -31.85 23.32 -10.42
CA CYS A 75 -30.40 23.31 -10.40
C CYS A 75 -29.77 24.58 -11.02
N VAL A 76 -28.46 24.70 -10.82
CA VAL A 76 -27.64 25.85 -11.22
C VAL A 76 -26.19 25.37 -11.46
N LEU A 77 -25.48 26.00 -12.38
CA LEU A 77 -24.06 25.77 -12.62
C LEU A 77 -23.19 26.79 -11.89
N GLY A 78 -21.93 26.45 -11.67
CA GLY A 78 -20.90 27.41 -11.31
C GLY A 78 -20.61 28.37 -12.48
N GLU A 79 -20.22 29.60 -12.15
CA GLU A 79 -19.76 30.63 -13.09
C GLU A 79 -18.44 30.20 -13.75
N GLN A 80 -17.52 29.67 -12.94
CA GLN A 80 -16.22 29.20 -13.41
C GLN A 80 -16.35 27.81 -14.04
N GLY A 81 -16.00 27.70 -15.32
CA GLY A 81 -15.87 26.43 -16.03
C GLY A 81 -14.42 26.13 -16.38
N PHE A 82 -14.07 24.84 -16.39
CA PHE A 82 -12.70 24.36 -16.52
C PHE A 82 -12.53 23.47 -17.75
N THR A 83 -11.44 23.67 -18.49
CA THR A 83 -11.11 22.91 -19.72
C THR A 83 -9.85 22.05 -19.57
N SER A 84 -9.17 22.13 -18.43
CA SER A 84 -7.91 21.43 -18.14
C SER A 84 -7.59 21.54 -16.65
N GLY A 85 -6.62 20.75 -16.20
CA GLY A 85 -6.04 20.81 -14.87
C GLY A 85 -6.87 20.12 -13.79
N ARG A 86 -6.53 20.47 -12.55
CA ARG A 86 -7.15 19.94 -11.34
C ARG A 86 -7.80 21.05 -10.56
N PHE A 87 -9.02 20.82 -10.10
CA PHE A 87 -9.73 21.76 -9.25
C PHE A 87 -10.54 21.05 -8.16
N TYR A 88 -10.74 21.76 -7.05
CA TYR A 88 -11.45 21.27 -5.89
C TYR A 88 -12.33 22.38 -5.29
N TYR A 89 -13.55 22.04 -4.88
CA TYR A 89 -14.42 22.94 -4.13
C TYR A 89 -15.23 22.17 -3.08
N GLU A 90 -15.68 22.87 -2.04
CA GLU A 90 -16.44 22.29 -0.93
C GLU A 90 -17.83 22.91 -0.84
N VAL A 91 -18.81 22.08 -0.48
CA VAL A 91 -20.20 22.50 -0.28
C VAL A 91 -20.70 22.00 1.07
N GLU A 92 -21.14 22.91 1.93
CA GLU A 92 -21.87 22.58 3.14
C GLU A 92 -23.30 22.14 2.77
N VAL A 93 -23.70 21.00 3.33
CA VAL A 93 -24.98 20.33 3.08
C VAL A 93 -25.77 20.07 4.37
N SER A 94 -25.28 20.61 5.50
CA SER A 94 -25.87 20.48 6.82
C SER A 94 -27.34 20.88 6.85
N GLY A 95 -28.17 20.08 7.54
CA GLY A 95 -29.61 20.31 7.64
C GLY A 95 -30.43 19.99 6.39
N LYS A 96 -29.83 19.50 5.30
CA LYS A 96 -30.55 19.06 4.11
C LYS A 96 -30.92 17.57 4.14
N THR A 97 -32.04 17.23 3.51
CA THR A 97 -32.55 15.87 3.33
C THR A 97 -32.52 15.41 1.87
N ALA A 98 -32.35 16.34 0.93
CA ALA A 98 -32.17 16.04 -0.49
C ALA A 98 -31.29 17.08 -1.20
N TRP A 99 -30.39 16.63 -2.07
CA TRP A 99 -29.55 17.46 -2.94
C TRP A 99 -28.81 16.62 -4.01
N ASP A 100 -28.26 17.29 -5.02
CA ASP A 100 -27.32 16.70 -5.98
C ASP A 100 -26.11 17.62 -6.14
N LEU A 101 -24.91 17.05 -6.15
CA LEU A 101 -23.65 17.75 -6.27
C LEU A 101 -22.72 17.04 -7.24
N GLY A 102 -21.90 17.79 -7.96
CA GLY A 102 -20.85 17.26 -8.82
C GLY A 102 -20.54 18.19 -9.97
N VAL A 103 -20.25 17.66 -11.14
CA VAL A 103 -19.92 18.48 -12.31
C VAL A 103 -20.73 18.08 -13.54
N ALA A 104 -20.88 19.02 -14.46
CA ALA A 104 -21.57 18.80 -15.72
C ALA A 104 -20.81 19.46 -16.89
N ARG A 105 -20.86 18.84 -18.07
CA ARG A 105 -20.23 19.38 -19.28
C ARG A 105 -21.00 20.59 -19.83
N GLU A 106 -20.36 21.42 -20.63
CA GLU A 106 -20.97 22.65 -21.18
C GLU A 106 -22.22 22.37 -22.02
N SER A 107 -22.19 21.31 -22.83
CA SER A 107 -23.21 20.94 -23.82
C SER A 107 -24.44 20.22 -23.26
N ILE A 108 -24.57 20.08 -21.94
CA ILE A 108 -25.74 19.43 -21.34
C ILE A 108 -27.06 20.07 -21.80
N ASN A 109 -28.10 19.24 -21.93
CA ASN A 109 -29.45 19.75 -22.12
C ASN A 109 -29.92 20.49 -20.85
N ARG A 110 -30.53 21.66 -21.03
CA ARG A 110 -31.02 22.51 -19.92
C ARG A 110 -32.53 22.73 -19.96
N LYS A 111 -33.21 22.16 -20.95
CA LYS A 111 -34.64 22.39 -21.20
C LYS A 111 -35.44 21.10 -21.11
N GLY A 112 -36.66 21.17 -20.60
CA GLY A 112 -37.55 20.01 -20.49
C GLY A 112 -36.99 18.92 -19.57
N GLN A 113 -37.39 17.67 -19.76
CA GLN A 113 -36.99 16.58 -18.86
C GLN A 113 -35.48 16.28 -18.96
N ILE A 114 -34.78 16.37 -17.82
CA ILE A 114 -33.34 16.10 -17.71
C ILE A 114 -33.13 14.76 -17.01
N THR A 115 -32.30 13.91 -17.62
CA THR A 115 -31.82 12.67 -17.01
C THR A 115 -30.36 12.85 -16.60
N VAL A 116 -30.09 12.82 -15.30
CA VAL A 116 -28.75 13.00 -14.75
C VAL A 116 -27.99 11.68 -14.86
N SER A 117 -26.98 11.63 -15.73
CA SER A 117 -26.08 10.48 -15.91
C SER A 117 -24.81 10.88 -16.67
N PRO A 118 -23.74 10.06 -16.62
CA PRO A 118 -22.52 10.25 -17.38
C PRO A 118 -22.76 10.32 -18.89
N ASP A 119 -23.68 9.50 -19.42
CA ASP A 119 -24.05 9.50 -20.84
C ASP A 119 -24.62 10.86 -21.29
N ASN A 120 -25.32 11.53 -20.38
CA ASN A 120 -25.87 12.86 -20.59
C ASN A 120 -24.93 13.99 -20.16
N GLY A 121 -23.71 13.66 -19.70
CA GLY A 121 -22.67 14.63 -19.36
C GLY A 121 -22.69 15.13 -17.92
N TYR A 122 -23.25 14.35 -16.99
CA TYR A 122 -23.27 14.65 -15.56
C TYR A 122 -22.47 13.61 -14.77
N TRP A 123 -21.62 14.09 -13.86
CA TRP A 123 -20.90 13.25 -12.90
C TRP A 123 -21.20 13.78 -11.51
N THR A 124 -22.24 13.22 -10.90
CA THR A 124 -22.85 13.74 -9.68
C THR A 124 -23.18 12.62 -8.70
N ILE A 125 -23.23 12.97 -7.41
CA ILE A 125 -23.84 12.15 -6.36
C ILE A 125 -25.04 12.88 -5.80
N TRP A 126 -25.92 12.16 -5.14
CA TRP A 126 -27.12 12.72 -4.53
C TRP A 126 -27.40 12.16 -3.15
N LEU A 127 -28.12 12.96 -2.36
CA LEU A 127 -28.83 12.56 -1.15
C LEU A 127 -30.34 12.61 -1.42
N ARG A 128 -31.09 11.62 -0.96
CA ARG A 128 -32.56 11.65 -0.84
C ARG A 128 -32.96 11.01 0.49
N ASN A 129 -34.19 11.26 0.92
CA ASN A 129 -34.79 10.65 2.13
C ASN A 129 -34.02 10.90 3.43
N GLY A 130 -33.05 11.82 3.45
CA GLY A 130 -32.24 12.17 4.62
C GLY A 130 -30.97 11.35 4.82
N ASP A 131 -30.91 10.12 4.31
CA ASP A 131 -29.83 9.14 4.52
C ASP A 131 -29.49 8.24 3.31
N GLU A 132 -30.23 8.35 2.20
CA GLU A 132 -29.96 7.55 0.99
C GLU A 132 -29.01 8.31 0.05
N TYR A 133 -27.81 7.78 -0.13
CA TYR A 133 -26.78 8.35 -1.01
C TYR A 133 -26.56 7.47 -2.23
N LYS A 134 -26.58 8.04 -3.44
CA LYS A 134 -26.17 7.32 -4.66
C LYS A 134 -25.28 8.15 -5.55
N ALA A 135 -24.44 7.46 -6.31
CA ALA A 135 -23.79 8.03 -7.49
C ALA A 135 -24.72 7.88 -8.69
N HIS A 136 -24.87 8.95 -9.48
CA HIS A 136 -25.60 8.94 -10.75
C HIS A 136 -24.80 8.19 -11.82
N THR A 137 -24.63 6.89 -11.68
CA THR A 137 -24.16 5.99 -12.74
C THR A 137 -25.35 5.42 -13.52
N SER A 138 -25.08 4.68 -14.60
CA SER A 138 -26.12 3.95 -15.34
C SER A 138 -25.83 2.44 -15.28
N PRO A 139 -26.50 1.67 -14.39
CA PRO A 139 -27.48 2.08 -13.37
C PRO A 139 -26.82 2.77 -12.15
N SER A 140 -27.61 3.47 -11.33
CA SER A 140 -27.11 4.20 -10.14
C SER A 140 -26.50 3.25 -9.09
N VAL A 141 -25.40 3.67 -8.46
CA VAL A 141 -24.71 2.88 -7.43
C VAL A 141 -25.04 3.45 -6.04
N LEU A 142 -25.51 2.60 -5.12
CA LEU A 142 -25.73 2.94 -3.72
C LEU A 142 -24.40 3.17 -2.99
N LEU A 143 -24.31 4.27 -2.23
CA LEU A 143 -23.12 4.65 -1.48
C LEU A 143 -23.34 4.38 0.02
N SER A 144 -22.52 3.51 0.59
CA SER A 144 -22.57 3.19 2.03
C SER A 144 -21.63 4.10 2.81
N LEU A 145 -22.18 5.15 3.43
CA LEU A 145 -21.44 6.07 4.28
C LEU A 145 -21.54 5.63 5.75
N LYS A 146 -20.43 5.67 6.49
CA LYS A 146 -20.43 5.34 7.92
C LYS A 146 -21.21 6.38 8.74
N GLU A 147 -21.08 7.64 8.35
CA GLU A 147 -21.68 8.80 9.01
C GLU A 147 -22.08 9.81 7.93
N LYS A 148 -23.05 10.67 8.25
CA LYS A 148 -23.58 11.69 7.34
C LYS A 148 -22.57 12.83 7.16
N PRO A 149 -22.14 13.15 5.93
CA PRO A 149 -21.26 14.28 5.70
C PRO A 149 -22.02 15.60 5.90
N GLU A 150 -21.42 16.51 6.66
CA GLU A 150 -21.88 17.90 6.78
C GLU A 150 -21.35 18.75 5.62
N ARG A 151 -20.20 18.35 5.07
CA ARG A 151 -19.58 18.97 3.91
C ARG A 151 -19.10 17.96 2.89
N VAL A 152 -19.37 18.26 1.62
CA VAL A 152 -18.97 17.43 0.48
C VAL A 152 -17.94 18.19 -0.35
N GLY A 153 -16.77 17.60 -0.50
CA GLY A 153 -15.72 18.06 -1.41
C GLY A 153 -15.85 17.42 -2.78
N VAL A 154 -15.73 18.21 -3.85
CA VAL A 154 -15.75 17.74 -5.24
C VAL A 154 -14.39 18.05 -5.87
N PHE A 155 -13.67 17.00 -6.27
CA PHE A 155 -12.37 17.07 -6.92
C PHE A 155 -12.47 16.58 -8.36
N VAL A 156 -11.87 17.32 -9.28
CA VAL A 156 -11.75 16.94 -10.69
C VAL A 156 -10.28 16.91 -11.09
N ASP A 157 -9.89 15.85 -11.78
CA ASP A 157 -8.63 15.76 -12.52
C ASP A 157 -8.98 15.56 -13.99
N TYR A 158 -8.85 16.64 -14.76
CA TYR A 158 -9.31 16.68 -16.15
C TYR A 158 -8.47 15.73 -17.01
N GLU A 159 -7.14 15.77 -16.86
CA GLU A 159 -6.21 14.94 -17.62
C GLU A 159 -6.29 13.46 -17.24
N ALA A 160 -6.51 13.15 -15.95
CA ALA A 160 -6.66 11.76 -15.51
C ALA A 160 -8.09 11.20 -15.73
N GLY A 161 -9.04 12.04 -16.16
CA GLY A 161 -10.44 11.63 -16.36
C GLY A 161 -11.12 11.21 -15.06
N LEU A 162 -10.97 12.02 -14.01
CA LEU A 162 -11.46 11.73 -12.66
C LEU A 162 -12.46 12.77 -12.16
N VAL A 163 -13.57 12.32 -11.57
CA VAL A 163 -14.44 13.14 -10.70
C VAL A 163 -14.63 12.40 -9.39
N SER A 164 -14.11 12.94 -8.30
CA SER A 164 -14.11 12.31 -6.97
C SER A 164 -14.81 13.17 -5.94
N PHE A 165 -15.53 12.50 -5.04
CA PHE A 165 -16.33 13.10 -3.98
C PHE A 165 -15.75 12.69 -2.64
N TYR A 166 -15.68 13.63 -1.70
CA TYR A 166 -15.08 13.43 -0.39
C TYR A 166 -16.00 13.94 0.71
N ASP A 167 -16.00 13.25 1.84
CA ASP A 167 -16.41 13.82 3.12
C ASP A 167 -15.29 14.79 3.52
N ALA A 168 -15.54 16.09 3.37
CA ALA A 168 -14.50 17.12 3.47
C ALA A 168 -14.02 17.32 4.92
N ASP A 169 -14.86 17.04 5.91
CA ASP A 169 -14.50 17.17 7.34
C ASP A 169 -13.56 16.04 7.78
N ARG A 170 -13.52 14.94 7.03
CA ARG A 170 -12.79 13.72 7.38
C ARG A 170 -11.76 13.29 6.34
N TRP A 171 -11.76 13.95 5.19
CA TRP A 171 -10.92 13.67 4.02
C TRP A 171 -11.06 12.23 3.52
N ASN A 172 -12.24 11.64 3.67
CA ASN A 172 -12.53 10.28 3.22
C ASN A 172 -13.19 10.32 1.84
N LEU A 173 -12.74 9.45 0.94
CA LEU A 173 -13.38 9.29 -0.36
C LEU A 173 -14.81 8.71 -0.18
N ILE A 174 -15.79 9.40 -0.75
CA ILE A 174 -17.18 8.95 -0.87
C ILE A 174 -17.35 8.11 -2.14
N TYR A 175 -16.97 8.67 -3.30
CA TYR A 175 -17.12 8.02 -4.59
C TYR A 175 -16.17 8.62 -5.63
N SER A 176 -15.88 7.87 -6.70
CA SER A 176 -15.03 8.36 -7.80
C SER A 176 -15.48 7.81 -9.14
N PHE A 177 -15.87 8.71 -10.06
CA PHE A 177 -16.01 8.40 -11.48
C PHE A 177 -14.62 8.38 -12.11
N ARG A 178 -14.31 7.31 -12.84
CA ARG A 178 -13.02 7.07 -13.49
C ARG A 178 -13.22 6.88 -14.99
N GLY A 179 -12.17 7.17 -15.77
CA GLY A 179 -12.22 7.02 -17.22
C GLY A 179 -13.13 8.05 -17.89
N VAL A 180 -13.33 9.20 -17.24
CA VAL A 180 -14.13 10.30 -17.79
C VAL A 180 -13.36 10.90 -18.97
N SER A 181 -13.95 10.86 -20.16
CA SER A 181 -13.38 11.50 -21.35
C SER A 181 -13.87 12.94 -21.44
N PHE A 182 -13.22 13.84 -20.73
CA PHE A 182 -13.50 15.27 -20.87
C PHE A 182 -13.03 15.77 -22.23
N LYS A 183 -13.95 16.41 -22.99
CA LYS A 183 -13.69 16.93 -24.34
C LYS A 183 -14.07 18.41 -24.50
N GLU A 184 -14.68 18.97 -23.46
CA GLU A 184 -15.18 20.34 -23.45
C GLU A 184 -15.14 20.89 -22.04
N LYS A 185 -15.52 22.16 -21.90
CA LYS A 185 -15.56 22.84 -20.61
C LYS A 185 -16.53 22.14 -19.66
N THR A 186 -16.13 22.02 -18.41
CA THR A 186 -16.89 21.35 -17.35
C THR A 186 -17.13 22.34 -16.21
N TYR A 187 -18.35 22.36 -15.69
CA TYR A 187 -18.82 23.30 -14.68
C TYR A 187 -19.19 22.56 -13.39
N PRO A 188 -18.92 23.16 -12.20
CA PRO A 188 -19.58 22.77 -10.96
C PRO A 188 -21.10 22.76 -11.12
N TYR A 189 -21.76 21.75 -10.55
CA TYR A 189 -23.19 21.52 -10.65
C TYR A 189 -23.80 21.42 -9.25
N PHE A 190 -24.90 22.13 -9.03
CA PHE A 190 -25.59 22.21 -7.75
C PHE A 190 -27.10 22.08 -7.93
N SER A 191 -27.73 21.23 -7.12
CA SER A 191 -29.18 21.09 -7.01
C SER A 191 -29.57 21.01 -5.54
N PRO A 192 -30.20 22.05 -4.94
CA PRO A 192 -30.67 21.99 -3.56
C PRO A 192 -31.90 21.09 -3.37
N SER A 193 -32.46 20.50 -4.44
CA SER A 193 -33.76 19.81 -4.46
C SER A 193 -34.92 20.67 -3.97
N LEU A 194 -36.13 20.10 -3.90
CA LEU A 194 -37.33 20.82 -3.44
C LEU A 194 -37.29 21.10 -1.94
N ASN A 195 -38.06 22.10 -1.49
CA ASN A 195 -38.15 22.55 -0.10
C ASN A 195 -38.78 21.48 0.84
N ASP A 196 -39.58 20.55 0.30
CA ASP A 196 -40.23 19.45 1.04
C ASP A 196 -40.97 19.92 2.32
N GLY A 197 -41.89 20.86 2.17
CA GLY A 197 -42.66 21.41 3.30
C GLY A 197 -41.82 22.14 4.36
N GLY A 198 -40.58 22.52 4.02
CA GLY A 198 -39.63 23.16 4.94
C GLY A 198 -38.52 22.23 5.42
N ASN A 199 -38.68 20.90 5.30
CA ASN A 199 -37.71 19.91 5.79
C ASN A 199 -36.36 19.96 5.07
N ASN A 200 -36.31 20.52 3.86
CA ASN A 200 -35.10 20.65 3.06
C ASN A 200 -34.76 22.13 2.74
N SER A 201 -35.26 23.06 3.56
CA SER A 201 -35.14 24.51 3.36
C SER A 201 -33.72 25.07 3.47
N SER A 202 -32.81 24.36 4.15
CA SER A 202 -31.41 24.76 4.27
C SER A 202 -30.73 24.92 2.91
N PRO A 203 -29.90 25.96 2.73
CA PRO A 203 -29.18 26.19 1.48
C PRO A 203 -28.04 25.19 1.30
N LEU A 204 -27.61 25.02 0.06
CA LEU A 204 -26.25 24.58 -0.24
C LEU A 204 -25.33 25.80 -0.13
N ILE A 205 -24.20 25.68 0.56
CA ILE A 205 -23.26 26.78 0.78
C ILE A 205 -21.89 26.37 0.24
N ILE A 206 -21.38 27.09 -0.76
CA ILE A 206 -20.01 26.95 -1.24
C ILE A 206 -19.09 27.59 -0.20
N VAL A 207 -18.16 26.82 0.33
CA VAL A 207 -17.24 27.27 1.39
C VAL A 207 -15.79 27.21 0.93
N THR A 208 -14.96 28.07 1.52
CA THR A 208 -13.52 28.02 1.32
C THR A 208 -12.96 26.74 1.93
N PRO A 209 -12.24 25.90 1.15
CA PRO A 209 -11.66 24.67 1.67
C PRO A 209 -10.74 24.88 2.86
N ILE A 210 -10.76 23.93 3.80
CA ILE A 210 -9.87 23.95 4.97
C ILE A 210 -8.43 23.77 4.50
N SER A 211 -7.59 24.79 4.68
CA SER A 211 -6.18 24.73 4.29
C SER A 211 -5.40 23.80 5.22
N CYS A 212 -4.64 22.87 4.66
CA CYS A 212 -3.78 21.99 5.43
C CYS A 212 -2.30 22.48 5.47
N PRO A 213 -1.58 22.43 6.62
CA PRO A 213 -0.17 22.84 6.69
C PRO A 213 0.76 21.94 5.85
N LYS A 214 1.26 22.48 4.73
CA LYS A 214 1.90 21.69 3.64
C LYS A 214 3.19 20.93 4.01
N SER A 215 4.07 21.49 4.84
CA SER A 215 5.44 20.97 5.00
C SER A 215 5.55 19.70 5.84
N GLN A 216 4.69 19.51 6.85
CA GLN A 216 4.75 18.33 7.72
C GLN A 216 4.01 17.11 7.16
N LEU A 217 3.18 17.29 6.14
CA LEU A 217 2.30 16.24 5.62
C LEU A 217 3.01 15.34 4.60
N GLN A 218 3.88 15.94 3.76
CA GLN A 218 4.60 15.19 2.72
C GLN A 218 5.56 14.17 3.33
N ASP A 219 6.37 14.56 4.31
CA ASP A 219 7.31 13.64 4.98
C ASP A 219 6.59 12.50 5.69
N LYS A 220 5.47 12.82 6.36
CA LYS A 220 4.62 11.82 7.01
C LYS A 220 4.05 10.84 5.99
N PHE A 221 3.52 11.33 4.86
CA PHE A 221 2.99 10.48 3.79
C PHE A 221 4.03 9.50 3.25
N HIS A 222 5.22 10.00 2.87
CA HIS A 222 6.29 9.16 2.34
C HIS A 222 6.74 8.11 3.39
N THR A 223 6.82 8.51 4.66
CA THR A 223 7.18 7.61 5.75
C THR A 223 6.15 6.50 5.95
N MET A 224 4.85 6.84 5.99
CA MET A 224 3.77 5.85 6.14
C MET A 224 3.67 4.94 4.91
N ALA A 225 3.86 5.47 3.70
CA ALA A 225 3.85 4.68 2.47
C ALA A 225 5.00 3.67 2.45
N ALA A 226 6.21 4.08 2.82
CA ALA A 226 7.36 3.19 2.95
C ALA A 226 7.15 2.14 4.05
N GLU A 227 6.59 2.51 5.21
CA GLU A 227 6.24 1.57 6.26
C GLU A 227 5.21 0.54 5.78
N ARG A 228 4.16 0.99 5.08
CA ARG A 228 3.14 0.10 4.50
C ARG A 228 3.77 -0.89 3.53
N ASP A 229 4.61 -0.44 2.60
CA ASP A 229 5.26 -1.33 1.63
C ASP A 229 6.16 -2.36 2.31
N LYS A 230 6.90 -1.93 3.33
CA LYS A 230 7.73 -2.84 4.12
C LYS A 230 6.90 -3.92 4.82
N LEU A 231 5.82 -3.53 5.49
CA LEU A 231 4.94 -4.47 6.21
C LEU A 231 4.14 -5.38 5.27
N GLN A 232 3.71 -4.85 4.12
CA GLN A 232 3.04 -5.63 3.08
C GLN A 232 4.00 -6.70 2.54
N LYS A 233 5.26 -6.33 2.24
CA LYS A 233 6.29 -7.27 1.81
C LYS A 233 6.60 -8.31 2.88
N ARG A 234 6.57 -7.93 4.16
CA ARG A 234 6.67 -8.86 5.30
C ARG A 234 5.60 -9.93 5.23
N MET A 235 4.34 -9.51 5.17
CA MET A 235 3.23 -10.45 5.08
C MET A 235 3.31 -11.37 3.85
N GLU A 236 3.75 -10.84 2.71
CA GLU A 236 3.88 -11.61 1.48
C GLU A 236 4.98 -12.67 1.53
N ILE A 237 6.07 -12.42 2.24
CA ILE A 237 7.20 -13.35 2.32
C ILE A 237 6.97 -14.38 3.42
N THR A 238 6.54 -13.94 4.60
CA THR A 238 6.42 -14.83 5.78
C THR A 238 5.32 -15.88 5.62
N GLN A 239 4.37 -15.71 4.70
CA GLN A 239 3.42 -16.77 4.35
C GLN A 239 4.09 -18.03 3.76
N TYR A 240 5.32 -17.90 3.24
CA TYR A 240 6.10 -19.00 2.68
C TYR A 240 7.08 -19.59 3.70
N ALA A 241 6.92 -19.32 5.00
CA ALA A 241 7.86 -19.86 5.96
C ALA A 241 7.84 -21.38 6.00
N VAL A 242 9.01 -21.97 6.14
CA VAL A 242 9.22 -23.41 6.20
C VAL A 242 9.98 -23.78 7.47
N ASP A 243 9.66 -24.95 8.01
CA ASP A 243 10.31 -25.49 9.18
C ASP A 243 11.61 -26.22 8.78
N VAL A 244 12.73 -25.50 8.76
CA VAL A 244 14.03 -26.07 8.35
C VAL A 244 14.70 -26.79 9.53
N THR A 245 15.24 -27.99 9.30
CA THR A 245 16.15 -28.65 10.24
C THR A 245 17.48 -28.93 9.58
N LEU A 246 18.55 -28.98 10.37
CA LEU A 246 19.91 -29.27 9.90
C LEU A 246 20.07 -30.75 9.55
N ASP A 247 20.90 -31.07 8.55
CA ASP A 247 21.23 -32.43 8.14
C ASP A 247 22.57 -32.91 8.75
N PRO A 248 22.54 -33.80 9.77
CA PRO A 248 23.75 -34.33 10.40
C PRO A 248 24.68 -35.09 9.46
N ASP A 249 24.17 -35.63 8.35
CA ASP A 249 24.96 -36.35 7.35
C ASP A 249 25.86 -35.41 6.53
N THR A 250 25.53 -34.11 6.52
CA THR A 250 26.29 -33.09 5.80
C THR A 250 27.24 -32.31 6.69
N ALA A 251 26.97 -32.25 7.99
CA ALA A 251 27.70 -31.41 8.94
C ALA A 251 29.17 -31.83 9.08
N GLU A 252 30.09 -30.88 8.98
CA GLU A 252 31.52 -31.11 9.27
C GLU A 252 31.73 -31.59 10.73
N ASN A 253 32.81 -32.34 10.97
CA ASN A 253 33.05 -33.03 12.24
C ASN A 253 33.25 -32.09 13.46
N ASN A 254 33.63 -30.83 13.27
CA ASN A 254 33.74 -29.85 14.36
C ASN A 254 32.41 -29.15 14.68
N LEU A 255 31.29 -29.60 14.11
CA LEU A 255 29.97 -29.03 14.38
C LEU A 255 29.18 -29.89 15.37
N ILE A 256 28.57 -29.22 16.35
CA ILE A 256 27.56 -29.81 17.24
C ILE A 256 26.19 -29.29 16.84
N LEU A 257 25.28 -30.22 16.56
CA LEU A 257 23.88 -29.97 16.23
C LEU A 257 23.02 -30.25 17.47
N SER A 258 22.01 -29.42 17.73
CA SER A 258 21.01 -29.73 18.77
C SER A 258 20.14 -30.92 18.38
N ALA A 259 19.51 -31.56 19.39
CA ALA A 259 18.67 -32.73 19.19
C ALA A 259 17.45 -32.47 18.29
N ASP A 260 16.90 -31.25 18.31
CA ASP A 260 15.83 -30.80 17.42
C ASP A 260 16.31 -30.39 16.02
N GLY A 261 17.62 -30.41 15.77
CA GLY A 261 18.23 -30.00 14.51
C GLY A 261 18.09 -28.50 14.21
N LYS A 262 17.85 -27.66 15.21
CA LYS A 262 17.67 -26.21 15.05
C LYS A 262 18.89 -25.37 15.34
N GLN A 263 19.87 -25.90 16.06
CA GLN A 263 21.06 -25.16 16.46
C GLN A 263 22.31 -25.81 15.92
N VAL A 264 23.27 -24.99 15.49
CA VAL A 264 24.61 -25.44 15.14
C VAL A 264 25.68 -24.50 15.71
N ARG A 265 26.72 -25.08 16.29
CA ARG A 265 27.90 -24.36 16.78
C ARG A 265 29.19 -25.14 16.50
N HIS A 266 30.28 -24.40 16.38
CA HIS A 266 31.62 -24.97 16.25
C HIS A 266 32.21 -25.37 17.61
N VAL A 267 32.99 -26.45 17.63
CA VAL A 267 33.87 -26.87 18.73
C VAL A 267 35.27 -27.17 18.23
N ASP A 268 36.28 -27.01 19.09
CA ASP A 268 37.68 -27.23 18.69
C ASP A 268 38.05 -28.71 18.57
N THR A 269 37.29 -29.59 19.25
CA THR A 269 37.50 -31.04 19.19
C THR A 269 36.53 -31.68 18.19
N PRO A 270 37.03 -32.35 17.14
CA PRO A 270 36.19 -33.06 16.19
C PRO A 270 35.33 -34.13 16.87
N GLN A 271 34.08 -34.25 16.42
CA GLN A 271 33.20 -35.36 16.77
C GLN A 271 33.67 -36.64 16.07
N ASN A 272 33.59 -37.78 16.77
CA ASN A 272 33.89 -39.08 16.20
C ASN A 272 32.68 -39.62 15.42
N LEU A 273 32.47 -39.07 14.22
CA LEU A 273 31.38 -39.46 13.32
C LEU A 273 31.90 -40.36 12.19
N PRO A 274 31.07 -41.30 11.68
CA PRO A 274 31.45 -42.11 10.54
C PRO A 274 31.68 -41.23 9.30
N ASP A 275 32.60 -41.69 8.44
CA ASP A 275 32.82 -41.06 7.15
C ASP A 275 31.54 -41.12 6.32
N ASN A 276 31.22 -40.01 5.67
CA ASN A 276 30.04 -39.86 4.84
C ASN A 276 30.40 -38.99 3.62
N PRO A 277 30.21 -39.47 2.38
CA PRO A 277 30.48 -38.69 1.17
C PRO A 277 29.73 -37.35 1.12
N LYS A 278 28.58 -37.23 1.80
CA LYS A 278 27.80 -36.00 1.89
C LYS A 278 28.38 -34.97 2.86
N ARG A 279 29.32 -35.37 3.72
CA ARG A 279 29.90 -34.53 4.77
C ARG A 279 30.84 -33.49 4.21
N PHE A 280 30.74 -32.25 4.67
CA PHE A 280 31.75 -31.24 4.42
C PHE A 280 33.06 -31.56 5.13
N ASP A 281 34.18 -31.33 4.46
CA ASP A 281 35.53 -31.54 5.01
C ASP A 281 36.56 -30.75 4.18
N PRO A 282 37.38 -29.84 4.75
CA PRO A 282 37.51 -29.49 6.18
C PRO A 282 36.69 -28.25 6.57
N VAL A 283 35.82 -27.77 5.69
CA VAL A 283 35.03 -26.54 5.86
C VAL A 283 33.86 -26.73 6.81
N VAL A 284 33.73 -25.84 7.81
CA VAL A 284 32.75 -25.91 8.91
C VAL A 284 31.32 -25.56 8.49
N ASN A 285 30.79 -26.26 7.50
CA ASN A 285 29.49 -26.04 6.88
C ASN A 285 28.50 -27.16 7.21
N VAL A 286 27.20 -26.86 7.07
CA VAL A 286 26.10 -27.82 7.17
C VAL A 286 24.94 -27.39 6.26
N LEU A 287 24.23 -28.35 5.66
CA LEU A 287 23.01 -28.09 4.89
C LEU A 287 21.75 -28.31 5.75
N GLY A 288 20.65 -27.68 5.33
CA GLY A 288 19.32 -28.07 5.75
C GLY A 288 18.97 -29.45 5.19
N LYS A 289 18.15 -30.20 5.93
CA LYS A 289 17.69 -31.54 5.58
C LYS A 289 16.68 -31.53 4.45
N GLN A 290 15.80 -30.52 4.43
CA GLN A 290 14.82 -30.32 3.37
C GLN A 290 15.45 -29.51 2.24
N GLY A 291 15.40 -30.05 1.02
CA GLY A 291 15.76 -29.33 -0.20
C GLY A 291 14.54 -29.06 -1.07
N PHE A 292 14.64 -28.03 -1.92
CA PHE A 292 13.53 -27.49 -2.70
C PHE A 292 13.88 -27.49 -4.19
N THR A 293 12.94 -27.90 -5.04
CA THR A 293 13.08 -27.95 -6.51
C THR A 293 12.15 -26.98 -7.23
N SER A 294 11.29 -26.28 -6.50
CA SER A 294 10.28 -25.36 -7.02
C SER A 294 9.67 -24.56 -5.87
N GLY A 295 8.93 -23.51 -6.23
CA GLY A 295 8.13 -22.70 -5.33
C GLY A 295 8.93 -21.65 -4.56
N ARG A 296 8.27 -21.15 -3.51
CA ARG A 296 8.81 -20.11 -2.63
C ARG A 296 8.96 -20.67 -1.23
N PHE A 297 10.05 -20.33 -0.57
CA PHE A 297 10.25 -20.66 0.83
C PHE A 297 10.99 -19.56 1.58
N TYR A 298 10.76 -19.49 2.87
CA TYR A 298 11.36 -18.52 3.77
C TYR A 298 11.78 -19.18 5.09
N TYR A 299 12.95 -18.84 5.61
CA TYR A 299 13.37 -19.25 6.96
C TYR A 299 14.17 -18.16 7.64
N GLU A 300 14.20 -18.19 8.97
CA GLU A 300 14.91 -17.22 9.80
C GLU A 300 16.02 -17.90 10.60
N VAL A 301 17.11 -17.19 10.80
CA VAL A 301 18.24 -17.64 11.62
C VAL A 301 18.62 -16.54 12.61
N GLU A 302 18.59 -16.84 13.89
CA GLU A 302 19.15 -15.99 14.93
C GLU A 302 20.68 -16.10 14.92
N VAL A 303 21.32 -14.94 14.89
CA VAL A 303 22.77 -14.76 14.79
C VAL A 303 23.33 -13.93 15.95
N SER A 304 22.51 -13.65 16.96
CA SER A 304 22.84 -12.90 18.16
C SER A 304 24.10 -13.41 18.85
N GLY A 305 24.99 -12.49 19.21
CA GLY A 305 26.28 -12.81 19.87
C GLY A 305 27.36 -13.39 18.96
N LYS A 306 27.10 -13.58 17.66
CA LYS A 306 28.13 -14.04 16.71
C LYS A 306 28.93 -12.88 16.13
N THR A 307 30.18 -13.19 15.78
CA THR A 307 31.13 -12.28 15.11
C THR A 307 31.56 -12.77 13.73
N ALA A 308 31.22 -14.02 13.38
CA ALA A 308 31.37 -14.55 12.03
C ALA A 308 30.33 -15.64 11.72
N TRP A 309 29.79 -15.63 10.50
CA TRP A 309 28.91 -16.67 9.95
C TRP A 309 28.72 -16.50 8.44
N ASP A 310 28.24 -17.54 7.75
CA ASP A 310 27.69 -17.47 6.38
C ASP A 310 26.28 -18.09 6.38
N LEU A 311 25.35 -17.43 5.67
CA LEU A 311 23.95 -17.86 5.55
C LEU A 311 23.48 -17.73 4.11
N GLY A 312 22.64 -18.66 3.66
CA GLY A 312 21.98 -18.57 2.35
C GLY A 312 21.57 -19.94 1.84
N VAL A 313 21.60 -20.14 0.53
CA VAL A 313 21.23 -21.42 -0.08
C VAL A 313 22.33 -21.93 -1.00
N ALA A 314 22.38 -23.25 -1.17
CA ALA A 314 23.32 -23.91 -2.05
C ALA A 314 22.66 -25.02 -2.88
N ARG A 315 23.16 -25.26 -4.09
CA ARG A 315 22.65 -26.33 -4.97
C ARG A 315 23.08 -27.72 -4.49
N GLU A 316 22.35 -28.77 -4.87
CA GLU A 316 22.63 -30.16 -4.44
C GLU A 316 24.05 -30.63 -4.82
N SER A 317 24.51 -30.23 -6.01
CA SER A 317 25.78 -30.63 -6.63
C SER A 317 27.03 -29.89 -6.16
N ILE A 318 26.95 -29.02 -5.14
CA ILE A 318 28.13 -28.30 -4.65
C ILE A 318 29.27 -29.23 -4.25
N ASN A 319 30.51 -28.80 -4.49
CA ASN A 319 31.68 -29.46 -3.93
C ASN A 319 31.64 -29.38 -2.39
N ARG A 320 31.95 -30.49 -1.71
CA ARG A 320 31.95 -30.58 -0.25
C ARG A 320 33.32 -30.87 0.34
N LYS A 321 34.34 -31.08 -0.50
CA LYS A 321 35.68 -31.50 -0.09
C LYS A 321 36.74 -30.46 -0.43
N GLY A 322 37.69 -30.27 0.47
CA GLY A 322 38.80 -29.34 0.30
C GLY A 322 38.36 -27.88 0.34
N ARG A 323 39.04 -27.02 -0.44
CA ARG A 323 38.74 -25.59 -0.45
C ARG A 323 37.46 -25.31 -1.22
N ILE A 324 36.50 -24.65 -0.56
CA ILE A 324 35.26 -24.18 -1.17
C ILE A 324 35.30 -22.67 -1.32
N THR A 325 35.02 -22.19 -2.53
CA THR A 325 34.80 -20.76 -2.81
C THR A 325 33.29 -20.54 -2.91
N LEU A 326 32.74 -19.73 -2.01
CA LEU A 326 31.34 -19.35 -2.03
C LEU A 326 31.10 -18.34 -3.15
N SER A 327 30.33 -18.74 -4.17
CA SER A 327 29.91 -17.87 -5.27
C SER A 327 28.73 -18.51 -6.02
N PRO A 328 27.96 -17.73 -6.79
CA PRO A 328 26.86 -18.25 -7.59
C PRO A 328 27.35 -19.25 -8.66
N GLU A 329 28.55 -19.02 -9.22
CA GLU A 329 29.20 -19.93 -10.18
C GLU A 329 29.45 -21.31 -9.57
N ASN A 330 29.83 -21.35 -8.29
CA ASN A 330 30.03 -22.57 -7.52
C ASN A 330 28.74 -23.07 -6.87
N GLY A 331 27.58 -22.46 -7.15
CA GLY A 331 26.28 -22.90 -6.68
C GLY A 331 25.90 -22.45 -5.27
N HIS A 332 26.47 -21.34 -4.78
CA HIS A 332 26.17 -20.76 -3.48
C HIS A 332 25.61 -19.34 -3.65
N TRP A 333 24.51 -19.05 -2.98
CA TRP A 333 23.93 -17.71 -2.88
C TRP A 333 23.84 -17.35 -1.41
N THR A 334 24.90 -16.73 -0.90
CA THR A 334 25.13 -16.53 0.53
C THR A 334 25.59 -15.12 0.84
N ILE A 335 25.30 -14.66 2.05
CA ILE A 335 25.89 -13.47 2.66
C ILE A 335 26.67 -13.89 3.91
N TRP A 336 27.58 -13.04 4.37
CA TRP A 336 28.39 -13.34 5.53
C TRP A 336 28.55 -12.17 6.50
N LEU A 337 28.92 -12.51 7.73
CA LEU A 337 29.49 -11.60 8.73
C LEU A 337 30.94 -12.03 9.02
N ARG A 338 31.88 -11.07 9.14
CA ARG A 338 33.22 -11.26 9.72
C ARG A 338 33.56 -10.06 10.60
N ASN A 339 34.58 -10.24 11.45
CA ASN A 339 35.13 -9.20 12.33
C ASN A 339 34.12 -8.53 13.28
N GLY A 340 32.87 -9.00 13.34
CA GLY A 340 31.81 -8.49 14.21
C GLY A 340 30.82 -7.54 13.53
N ASP A 341 31.24 -6.86 12.46
CA ASP A 341 30.51 -5.75 11.81
C ASP A 341 30.71 -5.65 10.29
N GLU A 342 31.56 -6.47 9.67
CA GLU A 342 31.74 -6.51 8.22
C GLU A 342 30.75 -7.49 7.58
N TYR A 343 29.97 -7.01 6.60
CA TYR A 343 28.99 -7.81 5.89
C TYR A 343 29.25 -7.79 4.39
N GLU A 344 29.21 -8.95 3.75
CA GLU A 344 29.35 -9.04 2.29
C GLU A 344 28.39 -10.07 1.69
N ALA A 345 28.03 -9.86 0.43
CA ALA A 345 27.37 -10.85 -0.41
C ALA A 345 28.38 -11.54 -1.33
N HIS A 346 28.34 -12.88 -1.36
CA HIS A 346 29.15 -13.69 -2.25
C HIS A 346 28.55 -13.69 -3.67
N ALA A 347 28.80 -12.63 -4.46
CA ALA A 347 28.20 -12.40 -5.78
C ALA A 347 29.12 -12.73 -6.98
N GLY A 348 30.21 -13.48 -6.73
CA GLY A 348 31.35 -13.58 -7.65
C GLY A 348 32.47 -12.72 -7.08
N PRO A 349 32.68 -11.48 -7.57
CA PRO A 349 33.28 -10.44 -6.76
C PRO A 349 32.40 -10.18 -5.52
N SER A 350 33.02 -10.17 -4.34
CA SER A 350 32.33 -9.79 -3.10
C SER A 350 31.73 -8.39 -3.20
N ILE A 351 30.52 -8.22 -2.67
CA ILE A 351 29.87 -6.91 -2.55
C ILE A 351 29.75 -6.57 -1.07
N LEU A 352 30.38 -5.48 -0.65
CA LEU A 352 30.26 -4.94 0.71
C LEU A 352 28.84 -4.43 0.97
N LEU A 353 28.26 -4.84 2.09
CA LEU A 353 26.90 -4.51 2.49
C LEU A 353 26.92 -3.47 3.62
N SER A 354 26.38 -2.29 3.37
CA SER A 354 26.27 -1.23 4.38
C SER A 354 24.96 -1.36 5.16
N LEU A 355 25.03 -2.00 6.33
CA LEU A 355 23.88 -2.14 7.23
C LEU A 355 23.84 -0.98 8.21
N LYS A 356 22.65 -0.38 8.41
CA LYS A 356 22.47 0.70 9.39
C LYS A 356 22.69 0.22 10.82
N GLU A 357 22.23 -1.01 11.10
CA GLU A 357 22.29 -1.63 12.41
C GLU A 357 22.55 -3.13 12.25
N LYS A 358 23.14 -3.75 13.26
CA LYS A 358 23.49 -5.18 13.26
C LYS A 358 22.21 -6.03 13.35
N PRO A 359 21.96 -6.95 12.40
CA PRO A 359 20.83 -7.86 12.50
C PRO A 359 21.07 -8.89 13.60
N GLU A 360 20.08 -9.07 14.48
CA GLU A 360 20.04 -10.18 15.43
C GLU A 360 19.43 -11.43 14.79
N ARG A 361 18.58 -11.23 13.78
CA ARG A 361 17.99 -12.30 12.98
C ARG A 361 18.06 -12.00 11.49
N VAL A 362 18.45 -13.01 10.72
CA VAL A 362 18.52 -12.94 9.25
C VAL A 362 17.46 -13.85 8.65
N GLY A 363 16.61 -13.27 7.82
CA GLY A 363 15.61 -13.98 7.02
C GLY A 363 16.14 -14.28 5.63
N VAL A 364 15.99 -15.51 5.17
CA VAL A 364 16.36 -15.95 3.81
C VAL A 364 15.10 -16.33 3.06
N PHE A 365 14.79 -15.61 1.99
CA PHE A 365 13.67 -15.85 1.09
C PHE A 365 14.16 -16.32 -0.26
N VAL A 366 13.54 -17.37 -0.80
CA VAL A 366 13.80 -17.85 -2.15
C VAL A 366 12.49 -17.89 -2.94
N ASP A 367 12.56 -17.40 -4.18
CA ASP A 367 11.56 -17.64 -5.21
C ASP A 367 12.26 -18.39 -6.35
N TYR A 368 11.99 -19.69 -6.43
CA TYR A 368 12.70 -20.59 -7.34
C TYR A 368 12.38 -20.23 -8.80
N GLU A 369 11.10 -20.03 -9.13
CA GLU A 369 10.66 -19.71 -10.47
C GLU A 369 11.09 -18.30 -10.91
N ALA A 370 11.10 -17.32 -9.99
CA ALA A 370 11.55 -15.97 -10.29
C ALA A 370 13.08 -15.81 -10.27
N GLY A 371 13.82 -16.85 -9.85
CA GLY A 371 15.28 -16.80 -9.78
C GLY A 371 15.79 -15.79 -8.76
N LEU A 372 15.21 -15.79 -7.55
CA LEU A 372 15.46 -14.81 -6.51
C LEU A 372 15.97 -15.48 -5.21
N VAL A 373 17.06 -14.96 -4.65
CA VAL A 373 17.48 -15.25 -3.26
C VAL A 373 17.65 -13.91 -2.54
N SER A 374 16.81 -13.63 -1.55
CA SER A 374 16.82 -12.35 -0.84
C SER A 374 17.03 -12.54 0.65
N PHE A 375 17.79 -11.62 1.24
CA PHE A 375 18.17 -11.60 2.64
C PHE A 375 17.55 -10.39 3.32
N TYR A 376 16.99 -10.58 4.49
CA TYR A 376 16.34 -9.55 5.28
C TYR A 376 16.90 -9.52 6.69
N ASP A 377 17.04 -8.32 7.26
CA ASP A 377 17.02 -8.17 8.72
C ASP A 377 15.60 -8.53 9.15
N ALA A 378 15.41 -9.68 9.81
CA ALA A 378 14.09 -10.22 10.08
C ALA A 378 13.34 -9.46 11.18
N ASP A 379 14.07 -8.77 12.07
CA ASP A 379 13.48 -7.98 13.15
C ASP A 379 12.92 -6.65 12.61
N ARG A 380 13.62 -6.06 11.66
CA ARG A 380 13.30 -4.73 11.11
C ARG A 380 12.69 -4.79 9.73
N TRP A 381 12.75 -5.93 9.07
CA TRP A 381 12.31 -6.16 7.70
C TRP A 381 12.96 -5.25 6.64
N ASN A 382 14.21 -4.88 6.86
CA ASN A 382 15.01 -4.19 5.86
C ASN A 382 15.65 -5.22 4.93
N LEU A 383 15.60 -4.99 3.62
CA LEU A 383 16.35 -5.82 2.67
C LEU A 383 17.85 -5.61 2.91
N ILE A 384 18.57 -6.71 3.14
CA ILE A 384 20.03 -6.75 3.25
C ILE A 384 20.63 -6.85 1.85
N TYR A 385 20.24 -7.88 1.09
CA TYR A 385 20.75 -8.13 -0.26
C TYR A 385 19.79 -9.03 -1.06
N SER A 386 19.89 -9.00 -2.39
CA SER A 386 19.07 -9.83 -3.27
C SER A 386 19.84 -10.27 -4.50
N PHE A 387 20.07 -11.58 -4.63
CA PHE A 387 20.51 -12.20 -5.87
C PHE A 387 19.31 -12.30 -6.81
N ARG A 388 19.47 -11.82 -8.05
CA ARG A 388 18.42 -11.79 -9.08
C ARG A 388 18.90 -12.48 -10.34
N GLY A 389 17.96 -12.97 -11.15
CA GLY A 389 18.26 -13.65 -12.41
C GLY A 389 18.94 -15.00 -12.20
N VAL A 390 18.71 -15.63 -11.04
CA VAL A 390 19.27 -16.94 -10.73
C VAL A 390 18.53 -18.01 -11.54
N SER A 391 19.25 -18.79 -12.34
CA SER A 391 18.65 -19.94 -13.05
C SER A 391 18.89 -21.20 -12.23
N PHE A 392 17.95 -21.53 -11.34
CA PHE A 392 17.98 -22.80 -10.63
C PHE A 392 17.64 -23.95 -11.58
N LYS A 393 18.48 -24.99 -11.59
CA LYS A 393 18.34 -26.17 -12.48
C LYS A 393 18.28 -27.48 -11.71
N GLU A 394 18.43 -27.42 -10.39
CA GLU A 394 18.43 -28.58 -9.51
C GLU A 394 17.93 -28.19 -8.13
N LYS A 395 17.87 -29.17 -7.23
CA LYS A 395 17.45 -28.97 -5.86
C LYS A 395 18.41 -28.04 -5.13
N ILE A 396 17.87 -27.13 -4.34
CA ILE A 396 18.63 -26.23 -3.46
C ILE A 396 18.31 -26.50 -2.00
N PHE A 397 19.30 -26.29 -1.14
CA PHE A 397 19.22 -26.51 0.30
C PHE A 397 19.57 -25.21 1.04
N PRO A 398 18.91 -24.94 2.17
CA PRO A 398 19.42 -24.00 3.16
C PRO A 398 20.87 -24.34 3.52
N PHE A 399 21.72 -23.32 3.62
CA PHE A 399 23.16 -23.44 3.84
C PHE A 399 23.56 -22.59 5.05
N PHE A 400 24.35 -23.19 5.94
CA PHE A 400 24.75 -22.57 7.20
C PHE A 400 26.23 -22.80 7.49
N THR A 401 26.91 -21.76 7.93
CA THR A 401 28.28 -21.80 8.44
C THR A 401 28.35 -21.00 9.73
N PRO A 402 28.48 -21.64 10.92
CA PRO A 402 28.63 -20.91 12.17
C PRO A 402 30.02 -20.26 12.33
N CYS A 403 30.96 -20.58 11.43
CA CYS A 403 32.40 -20.26 11.50
C CYS A 403 33.08 -20.80 12.78
N PRO A 404 34.43 -20.77 12.84
CA PRO A 404 35.15 -21.14 14.06
C PRO A 404 34.75 -20.28 15.26
N ASN A 405 34.95 -20.81 16.47
CA ASN A 405 34.58 -20.13 17.71
C ASN A 405 35.53 -18.96 18.09
N TYR A 406 36.71 -18.87 17.46
CA TYR A 406 37.78 -17.90 17.72
C TYR A 406 38.12 -17.68 19.20
N GLY A 407 38.37 -18.77 19.93
CA GLY A 407 38.70 -18.70 21.36
C GLY A 407 37.51 -18.21 22.20
N GLY A 408 36.29 -18.54 21.77
CA GLY A 408 35.04 -18.20 22.45
C GLY A 408 34.32 -16.95 21.92
N LYS A 409 34.99 -16.06 21.18
CA LYS A 409 34.42 -14.80 20.64
C LYS A 409 33.27 -15.00 19.65
N ASN A 410 33.12 -16.19 19.09
CA ASN A 410 32.06 -16.56 18.15
C ASN A 410 31.37 -17.87 18.57
N SER A 411 31.34 -18.16 19.87
CA SER A 411 30.83 -19.42 20.43
C SER A 411 29.31 -19.56 20.38
N SER A 412 28.56 -18.47 20.25
CA SER A 412 27.10 -18.51 20.09
C SER A 412 26.69 -19.36 18.88
N PRO A 413 25.65 -20.19 19.03
CA PRO A 413 25.14 -21.00 17.93
C PRO A 413 24.45 -20.13 16.87
N LEU A 414 24.33 -20.67 15.66
CA LEU A 414 23.25 -20.28 14.75
C LEU A 414 21.99 -21.02 15.19
N ILE A 415 20.87 -20.32 15.32
CA ILE A 415 19.59 -20.91 15.74
C ILE A 415 18.56 -20.70 14.63
N ILE A 416 18.09 -21.77 13.99
CA ILE A 416 17.00 -21.72 13.03
C ILE A 416 15.72 -21.45 13.81
N ILE A 417 15.10 -20.31 13.51
CA ILE A 417 13.80 -19.94 14.04
C ILE A 417 12.76 -20.40 13.04
N THR A 418 11.83 -21.24 13.48
CA THR A 418 10.64 -21.56 12.70
C THR A 418 9.76 -20.32 12.69
N PRO A 419 9.66 -19.59 11.56
CA PRO A 419 8.87 -18.38 11.53
C PRO A 419 7.40 -18.75 11.68
N ILE A 420 6.63 -17.91 12.36
CA ILE A 420 5.25 -18.23 12.72
C ILE A 420 4.39 -18.30 11.44
N THR A 421 4.12 -19.50 10.93
CA THR A 421 3.11 -19.76 9.89
C THR A 421 1.88 -20.42 10.49
N SER A 422 0.69 -19.89 10.15
CA SER A 422 -0.57 -20.56 10.46
C SER A 422 -0.70 -21.86 9.64
N PRO A 423 -1.35 -22.91 10.17
CA PRO A 423 -1.69 -24.08 9.37
C PRO A 423 -2.55 -23.65 8.17
N LYS A 424 -2.31 -24.30 7.03
CA LYS A 424 -3.00 -24.07 5.76
C LYS A 424 -4.49 -24.30 5.87
#